data_AF-A0A656D7A4-F1
#
_entry.id   AF-A0A656D7A4-F1
#
_cell.length_a   1.000
_cell.length_b   1.000
_cell.length_c   1.000
_cell.angle_alpha   90.00
_cell.angle_beta   90.00
_cell.angle_gamma   90.00
#
_symmetry.space_group_name_H-M   'P 1'
#
loop_
_entity.id
_entity.type
_entity.pdbx_description
1 polymer ?
#
loop_
_entity_poly.entity_id
_entity_poly.type
_entity_poly.pdbx_seq_one_letter_code
_entity_poly.pdbx_strand_id
1 'polypeptide(L)'
;MSFKQGTIEALRQDPDIIIIGEMRDPDTIMAALEVADSGHKVLSTLHTSSAIESIDRIIGEVPPIEQERVRNRLADILRCVISQKLVPSLDGKRVLAKEIMVMTPSIRAAIKNNNTGEIYQMIAEGAEYGMITMEQDLRRLYLERKISLETAINFANNKRRMQQLLQAA
;
A
#
# COMPACT_ATOMS: atom_id res chain seq x y z
N MET A 1 15.63 -3.81 -22.74
CA MET A 1 14.24 -3.29 -22.74
C MET A 1 13.99 -2.65 -21.39
N SER A 2 13.46 -1.44 -21.33
CA SER A 2 13.07 -0.76 -20.08
C SER A 2 11.64 -1.14 -19.69
N PHE A 3 11.25 -0.91 -18.42
CA PHE A 3 9.87 -1.15 -17.98
C PHE A 3 8.86 -0.35 -18.82
N LYS A 4 9.12 0.94 -19.06
CA LYS A 4 8.27 1.78 -19.93
C LYS A 4 8.05 1.16 -21.32
N GLN A 5 9.12 0.71 -21.98
CA GLN A 5 9.01 0.10 -23.31
C GLN A 5 8.21 -1.20 -23.27
N GLY A 6 8.48 -2.06 -22.28
CA GLY A 6 7.74 -3.30 -22.09
C GLY A 6 6.24 -3.08 -21.84
N THR A 7 5.89 -2.07 -21.05
CA THR A 7 4.49 -1.68 -20.78
C THR A 7 3.76 -1.26 -22.05
N ILE A 8 4.41 -0.45 -22.92
CA ILE A 8 3.82 -0.01 -24.19
C ILE A 8 3.61 -1.19 -25.14
N GLU A 9 4.57 -2.10 -25.23
CA GLU A 9 4.46 -3.29 -26.07
C GLU A 9 3.38 -4.26 -25.56
N ALA A 10 3.23 -4.39 -24.24
CA ALA A 10 2.19 -5.22 -23.63
C ALA A 10 0.77 -4.79 -24.04
N LEU A 11 0.51 -3.48 -24.14
CA LEU A 11 -0.81 -2.97 -24.58
C LEU A 11 -1.21 -3.43 -26.00
N ARG A 12 -0.25 -3.82 -26.84
CA ARG A 12 -0.52 -4.35 -28.19
C ARG A 12 -0.84 -5.85 -28.19
N GLN A 13 -0.78 -6.50 -27.03
CA GLN A 13 -1.06 -7.93 -26.86
C GLN A 13 -2.48 -8.20 -26.37
N ASP A 14 -3.37 -7.19 -26.38
CA ASP A 14 -4.75 -7.26 -25.87
C ASP A 14 -4.85 -7.80 -24.41
N PRO A 15 -4.08 -7.26 -23.44
CA PRO A 15 -4.06 -7.81 -22.09
C PRO A 15 -5.22 -7.28 -21.24
N ASP A 16 -5.83 -8.12 -20.40
CA ASP A 16 -6.76 -7.64 -19.36
C ASP A 16 -6.05 -7.14 -18.09
N ILE A 17 -4.91 -7.76 -17.77
CA ILE A 17 -4.13 -7.53 -16.55
C ILE A 17 -2.66 -7.36 -16.92
N ILE A 18 -2.04 -6.30 -16.42
CA ILE A 18 -0.62 -6.00 -16.64
C ILE A 18 0.09 -5.98 -15.29
N ILE A 19 1.19 -6.74 -15.21
CA ILE A 19 2.11 -6.68 -14.07
C ILE A 19 3.31 -5.84 -14.50
N ILE A 20 3.42 -4.66 -13.90
CA ILE A 20 4.61 -3.82 -13.98
C ILE A 20 5.42 -4.14 -12.74
N GLY A 21 6.73 -4.34 -12.86
CA GLY A 21 7.58 -4.71 -11.72
C GLY A 21 7.65 -3.62 -10.64
N GLU A 22 8.84 -3.09 -10.38
CA GLU A 22 9.01 -2.02 -9.40
C GLU A 22 8.77 -0.65 -10.04
N MET A 23 7.89 0.17 -9.43
CA MET A 23 7.71 1.58 -9.79
C MET A 23 8.81 2.44 -9.15
N ARG A 24 10.04 2.31 -9.66
CA ARG A 24 11.21 2.98 -9.09
C ARG A 24 11.41 4.42 -9.58
N ASP A 25 11.03 4.69 -10.82
CA ASP A 25 11.29 5.96 -11.50
C ASP A 25 10.00 6.61 -12.02
N PRO A 26 10.02 7.94 -12.27
CA PRO A 26 8.84 8.68 -12.72
C PRO A 26 8.25 8.16 -14.02
N ASP A 27 9.09 7.72 -14.96
CA ASP A 27 8.68 7.18 -16.25
C ASP A 27 7.84 5.90 -16.10
N THR A 28 8.26 5.00 -15.21
CA THR A 28 7.57 3.74 -14.92
C THR A 28 6.27 3.99 -14.17
N ILE A 29 6.27 4.92 -13.21
CA ILE A 29 5.05 5.36 -12.50
C ILE A 29 4.02 5.91 -13.49
N MET A 30 4.43 6.83 -14.36
CA MET A 30 3.54 7.45 -15.33
C MET A 30 2.95 6.44 -16.31
N ALA A 31 3.76 5.49 -16.79
CA ALA A 31 3.29 4.40 -17.64
C ALA A 31 2.25 3.53 -16.91
N ALA A 32 2.48 3.19 -15.63
CA ALA A 32 1.50 2.43 -14.83
C ALA A 32 0.17 3.17 -14.68
N LEU A 33 0.21 4.49 -14.44
CA LEU A 33 -1.00 5.31 -14.35
C LEU A 33 -1.74 5.40 -15.70
N GLU A 34 -1.04 5.50 -16.82
CA GLU A 34 -1.64 5.50 -18.17
C GLU A 34 -2.34 4.19 -18.52
N VAL A 35 -1.72 3.06 -18.18
CA VAL A 35 -2.33 1.75 -18.38
C VAL A 35 -3.58 1.60 -17.51
N ALA A 36 -3.53 2.01 -16.25
CA ALA A 36 -4.68 1.93 -15.36
C ALA A 36 -5.84 2.87 -15.78
N ASP A 37 -5.54 4.07 -16.29
CA ASP A 37 -6.55 5.01 -16.83
C ASP A 37 -7.30 4.45 -18.04
N SER A 38 -6.61 3.67 -18.87
CA SER A 38 -7.22 3.04 -20.06
C SER A 38 -8.12 1.84 -19.73
N GLY A 39 -8.32 1.52 -18.44
CA GLY A 39 -9.26 0.50 -17.98
C GLY A 39 -8.64 -0.85 -17.61
N HIS A 40 -7.32 -1.01 -17.79
CA HIS A 40 -6.62 -2.25 -17.48
C HIS A 40 -6.38 -2.40 -15.97
N LYS A 41 -6.36 -3.65 -15.49
CA LYS A 41 -5.91 -3.90 -14.11
C LYS A 41 -4.39 -3.94 -14.07
N VAL A 42 -3.80 -3.01 -13.32
CA VAL A 42 -2.35 -2.94 -13.12
C VAL A 42 -1.98 -3.46 -11.73
N LEU A 43 -0.98 -4.34 -11.67
CA LEU A 43 -0.30 -4.74 -10.44
C LEU A 43 1.14 -4.25 -10.50
N SER A 44 1.63 -3.69 -9.39
CA SER A 44 3.02 -3.24 -9.28
C SER A 44 3.50 -3.23 -7.83
N THR A 45 4.80 -3.09 -7.62
CA THR A 45 5.46 -3.12 -6.31
C THR A 45 6.22 -1.83 -6.03
N LEU A 46 6.27 -1.46 -4.74
CA LEU A 46 7.17 -0.46 -4.18
C LEU A 46 7.83 -1.03 -2.91
N HIS A 47 8.95 -0.44 -2.50
CA HIS A 47 9.66 -0.78 -1.26
C HIS A 47 9.27 0.13 -0.10
N THR A 48 7.97 0.28 0.13
CA THR A 48 7.38 1.11 1.19
C THR A 48 6.77 0.25 2.28
N SER A 49 6.71 0.77 3.51
CA SER A 49 6.30 0.02 4.70
C SER A 49 4.82 0.16 5.06
N SER A 50 4.10 1.08 4.40
CA SER A 50 2.66 1.35 4.61
C SER A 50 1.96 1.83 3.34
N ALA A 51 0.64 1.83 3.36
CA ALA A 51 -0.20 2.35 2.30
C ALA A 51 0.00 3.85 2.07
N ILE A 52 0.10 4.62 3.17
CA ILE A 52 0.33 6.07 3.13
C ILE A 52 1.68 6.37 2.49
N GLU A 53 2.74 5.71 2.96
CA GLU A 53 4.08 5.89 2.40
C GLU A 53 4.14 5.51 0.92
N SER A 54 3.36 4.50 0.48
CA SER A 54 3.26 4.13 -0.93
C SER A 54 2.67 5.24 -1.79
N ILE A 55 1.60 5.89 -1.31
CA ILE A 55 0.96 7.02 -1.99
C ILE A 55 1.93 8.20 -2.05
N ASP A 56 2.54 8.56 -0.92
CA ASP A 56 3.46 9.69 -0.82
C ASP A 56 4.70 9.47 -1.68
N ARG A 57 5.21 8.23 -1.77
CA ARG A 57 6.34 7.85 -2.64
C ARG A 57 6.00 8.03 -4.10
N ILE A 58 4.85 7.53 -4.57
CA ILE A 58 4.43 7.68 -5.98
C ILE A 58 4.34 9.16 -6.37
N ILE A 59 3.75 9.98 -5.51
CA ILE A 59 3.61 11.43 -5.76
C ILE A 59 4.97 12.12 -5.66
N GLY A 60 5.80 11.78 -4.68
CA GLY A 60 7.09 12.43 -4.42
C GLY A 60 8.16 12.15 -5.48
N GLU A 61 8.03 11.08 -6.27
CA GLU A 61 8.97 10.78 -7.36
C GLU A 61 8.83 11.74 -8.55
N VAL A 62 7.65 12.34 -8.78
CA VAL A 62 7.46 13.27 -9.89
C VAL A 62 7.83 14.72 -9.53
N PRO A 63 8.23 15.56 -10.51
CA PRO A 63 8.53 16.97 -10.26
C PRO A 63 7.39 17.72 -9.55
N PRO A 64 7.67 18.71 -8.69
CA PRO A 64 6.65 19.40 -7.89
C PRO A 64 5.45 19.94 -8.69
N ILE A 65 5.70 20.45 -9.90
CA ILE A 65 4.64 20.99 -10.77
C ILE A 65 3.65 19.92 -11.29
N GLU A 66 4.05 18.64 -11.26
CA GLU A 66 3.22 17.52 -11.68
C GLU A 66 2.51 16.81 -10.52
N GLN A 67 2.94 17.03 -9.28
CA GLN A 67 2.49 16.26 -8.11
C GLN A 67 0.99 16.37 -7.88
N GLU A 68 0.40 17.55 -8.05
CA GLU A 68 -1.05 17.73 -7.90
C GLU A 68 -1.83 16.92 -8.94
N ARG A 69 -1.39 16.96 -10.21
CA ARG A 69 -2.00 16.19 -11.30
C ARG A 69 -1.89 14.69 -11.05
N VAL A 70 -0.70 14.21 -10.65
CA VAL A 70 -0.44 12.78 -10.37
C VAL A 70 -1.22 12.30 -9.15
N ARG A 71 -1.33 13.12 -8.10
CA ARG A 71 -2.14 12.83 -6.91
C ARG A 71 -3.61 12.65 -7.26
N ASN A 72 -4.18 13.59 -8.03
CA ASN A 72 -5.58 13.51 -8.44
C ASN A 72 -5.85 12.26 -9.29
N ARG A 73 -4.96 11.98 -10.25
CA ARG A 73 -5.03 10.79 -11.11
C ARG A 73 -4.91 9.50 -10.30
N LEU A 74 -3.92 9.40 -9.41
CA LEU A 74 -3.72 8.25 -8.53
C LEU A 74 -4.96 8.01 -7.66
N ALA A 75 -5.54 9.05 -7.07
CA ALA A 75 -6.76 8.94 -6.28
C ALA A 75 -7.92 8.36 -7.12
N ASP A 76 -7.94 8.64 -8.43
CA ASP A 76 -8.99 8.17 -9.31
C ASP A 76 -8.90 6.67 -9.65
N ILE A 77 -7.69 6.17 -9.88
CA ILE A 77 -7.46 4.81 -10.37
C ILE A 77 -6.99 3.80 -9.32
N LEU A 78 -6.36 4.25 -8.23
CA LEU A 78 -5.86 3.35 -7.19
C LEU A 78 -7.02 2.58 -6.56
N ARG A 79 -6.87 1.26 -6.44
CA ARG A 79 -7.91 0.36 -5.89
C ARG A 79 -7.56 -0.18 -4.52
N CYS A 80 -6.31 -0.58 -4.32
CA CYS A 80 -5.85 -1.20 -3.09
C CYS A 80 -4.34 -1.02 -2.94
N VAL A 81 -3.87 -0.90 -1.71
CA VAL A 81 -2.46 -1.04 -1.36
C VAL A 81 -2.33 -2.11 -0.29
N ILE A 82 -1.38 -3.03 -0.49
CA ILE A 82 -1.06 -4.09 0.46
C ILE A 82 0.41 -3.96 0.84
N SER A 83 0.68 -3.62 2.09
CA SER A 83 2.05 -3.57 2.63
C SER A 83 2.32 -4.83 3.44
N GLN A 84 3.47 -5.47 3.23
CA GLN A 84 3.76 -6.81 3.75
C GLN A 84 5.06 -6.84 4.53
N LYS A 85 5.08 -7.61 5.62
CA LYS A 85 6.29 -7.93 6.39
C LYS A 85 6.29 -9.42 6.72
N LEU A 86 7.40 -10.10 6.44
CA LEU A 86 7.65 -11.43 6.96
C LEU A 86 8.34 -11.30 8.31
N VAL A 87 7.66 -11.72 9.38
CA VAL A 87 8.16 -11.59 10.75
C VAL A 87 8.50 -12.96 11.33
N PRO A 88 9.49 -13.07 12.24
CA PRO A 88 9.82 -14.33 12.91
C PRO A 88 8.61 -14.91 13.64
N SER A 89 8.32 -16.19 13.43
CA SER A 89 7.27 -16.91 14.15
C SER A 89 7.84 -17.75 15.29
N LEU A 90 6.99 -18.12 16.26
CA LEU A 90 7.38 -18.93 17.42
C LEU A 90 7.87 -20.33 17.05
N ASP A 91 7.47 -20.86 15.88
CA ASP A 91 7.93 -22.14 15.34
C ASP A 91 9.29 -22.04 14.61
N GLY A 92 9.97 -20.89 14.69
CA GLY A 92 11.27 -20.65 14.07
C GLY A 92 11.22 -20.37 12.56
N LYS A 93 10.02 -20.22 11.98
CA LYS A 93 9.82 -19.87 10.57
C LYS A 93 9.54 -18.37 10.41
N ARG A 94 8.75 -18.02 9.38
CA ARG A 94 8.24 -16.68 9.15
C ARG A 94 6.73 -16.74 8.97
N VAL A 95 6.05 -15.69 9.40
CA VAL A 95 4.63 -15.47 9.15
C VAL A 95 4.43 -14.09 8.52
N LEU A 96 3.44 -13.98 7.64
CA LEU A 96 3.06 -12.72 7.00
C LEU A 96 2.26 -11.86 7.98
N ALA A 97 2.79 -10.68 8.29
CA ALA A 97 2.05 -9.53 8.80
C ALA A 97 1.75 -8.59 7.63
N LYS A 98 0.54 -8.04 7.58
CA LYS A 98 0.11 -7.18 6.48
C LYS A 98 -0.72 -5.99 6.93
N GLU A 99 -0.62 -4.93 6.15
CA GLU A 99 -1.55 -3.81 6.12
C GLU A 99 -2.31 -3.85 4.80
N ILE A 100 -3.63 -3.61 4.84
CA ILE A 100 -4.49 -3.57 3.66
C ILE A 100 -5.29 -2.28 3.71
N MET A 101 -5.10 -1.45 2.68
CA MET A 101 -5.93 -0.28 2.41
C MET A 101 -6.75 -0.54 1.13
N VAL A 102 -8.06 -0.36 1.20
CA VAL A 102 -8.94 -0.41 0.02
C VAL A 102 -9.44 1.00 -0.29
N MET A 103 -9.53 1.36 -1.57
CA MET A 103 -9.94 2.70 -1.97
C MET A 103 -11.44 2.94 -1.73
N THR A 104 -11.78 3.72 -0.70
CA THR A 104 -13.15 4.22 -0.43
C THR A 104 -13.32 5.65 -0.92
N PRO A 105 -14.57 6.18 -1.01
CA PRO A 105 -14.79 7.60 -1.30
C PRO A 105 -14.06 8.55 -0.33
N SER A 106 -14.01 8.22 0.97
CA SER A 106 -13.31 9.02 1.98
C SER A 106 -11.79 9.03 1.78
N ILE A 107 -11.19 7.87 1.52
CA ILE A 107 -9.74 7.79 1.24
C ILE A 107 -9.40 8.53 -0.06
N ARG A 108 -10.24 8.40 -1.09
CA ARG A 108 -10.09 9.16 -2.34
C ARG A 108 -10.09 10.67 -2.08
N ALA A 109 -11.03 11.17 -1.29
CA ALA A 109 -11.10 12.58 -0.92
C ALA A 109 -9.87 13.01 -0.10
N ALA A 110 -9.41 12.19 0.84
CA ALA A 110 -8.21 12.45 1.64
C ALA A 110 -6.96 12.59 0.76
N ILE A 111 -6.79 11.71 -0.24
CA ILE A 111 -5.66 11.80 -1.18
C ILE A 111 -5.75 13.07 -2.01
N LYS A 112 -6.90 13.38 -2.61
CA LYS A 112 -7.08 14.59 -3.44
C LYS A 112 -6.82 15.88 -2.66
N ASN A 113 -7.27 15.94 -1.41
CA ASN A 113 -7.10 17.10 -0.53
C ASN A 113 -5.73 17.16 0.16
N ASN A 114 -4.79 16.25 -0.18
CA ASN A 114 -3.48 16.15 0.46
C ASN A 114 -3.55 15.98 1.99
N ASN A 115 -4.56 15.27 2.47
CA ASN A 115 -4.78 14.96 3.89
C ASN A 115 -4.50 13.47 4.17
N THR A 116 -3.35 12.97 3.72
CA THR A 116 -3.01 11.54 3.77
C THR A 116 -2.80 11.02 5.21
N GLY A 117 -2.57 11.91 6.17
CA GLY A 117 -2.43 11.56 7.60
C GLY A 117 -3.67 10.94 8.23
N GLU A 118 -4.87 11.25 7.72
CA GLU A 118 -6.12 10.66 8.24
C GLU A 118 -6.37 9.23 7.74
N ILE A 119 -5.71 8.82 6.65
CA ILE A 119 -5.92 7.52 6.02
C ILE A 119 -5.64 6.37 6.99
N TYR A 120 -4.69 6.54 7.93
CA TYR A 120 -4.39 5.51 8.93
C TYR A 120 -5.63 5.16 9.77
N GLN A 121 -6.35 6.20 10.22
CA GLN A 121 -7.57 6.00 11.02
C GLN A 121 -8.69 5.39 10.18
N MET A 122 -8.81 5.81 8.91
CA MET A 122 -9.76 5.22 7.97
C MET A 122 -9.49 3.73 7.73
N ILE A 123 -8.23 3.31 7.64
CA ILE A 123 -7.84 1.88 7.55
C ILE A 123 -8.21 1.16 8.85
N ALA A 124 -7.91 1.75 10.01
CA ALA A 124 -8.16 1.13 11.31
C ALA A 124 -9.66 0.86 11.58
N GLU A 125 -10.55 1.71 11.05
CA GLU A 125 -12.00 1.60 11.17
C GLU A 125 -12.64 0.84 9.98
N GLY A 126 -11.90 0.63 8.88
CA GLY A 126 -12.39 0.07 7.63
C GLY A 126 -12.50 -1.46 7.57
N ALA A 127 -12.66 -2.14 8.71
CA ALA A 127 -12.69 -3.61 8.79
C ALA A 127 -13.81 -4.23 7.92
N GLU A 128 -14.94 -3.53 7.78
CA GLU A 128 -16.06 -3.95 6.90
C GLU A 128 -15.66 -4.03 5.41
N TYR A 129 -14.67 -3.24 4.99
CA TYR A 129 -14.10 -3.26 3.63
C TYR A 129 -12.92 -4.23 3.51
N GLY A 130 -12.63 -5.01 4.56
CA GLY A 130 -11.45 -5.88 4.62
C GLY A 130 -10.14 -5.14 4.88
N MET A 131 -10.19 -3.89 5.35
CA MET A 131 -9.00 -3.15 5.73
C MET A 131 -8.46 -3.60 7.08
N ILE A 132 -7.14 -3.46 7.25
CA ILE A 132 -6.45 -3.75 8.50
C ILE A 132 -5.14 -2.97 8.54
N THR A 133 -4.81 -2.36 9.68
CA THR A 133 -3.49 -1.73 9.87
C THR A 133 -2.44 -2.78 10.17
N MET A 134 -1.17 -2.45 9.92
CA MET A 134 -0.04 -3.32 10.30
C MET A 134 -0.09 -3.72 11.79
N GLU A 135 -0.40 -2.77 12.68
CA GLU A 135 -0.48 -3.03 14.12
C GLU A 135 -1.66 -3.94 14.49
N GLN A 136 -2.81 -3.80 13.83
CA GLN A 136 -3.96 -4.69 14.05
C GLN A 136 -3.62 -6.14 13.64
N ASP A 137 -2.94 -6.33 12.50
CA ASP A 137 -2.56 -7.68 12.04
C ASP A 137 -1.45 -8.30 12.91
N LEU A 138 -0.47 -7.51 13.35
CA LEU A 138 0.54 -7.96 14.32
C LEU A 138 -0.08 -8.34 15.66
N ARG A 139 -1.06 -7.57 16.17
CA ARG A 139 -1.81 -7.93 17.38
C ARG A 139 -2.55 -9.25 17.18
N ARG A 140 -3.23 -9.42 16.04
CA ARG A 140 -3.92 -10.67 15.70
C ARG A 140 -2.95 -11.86 15.74
N LEU A 141 -1.79 -11.75 15.09
CA LEU A 141 -0.76 -12.80 15.09
C LEU A 141 -0.22 -13.11 16.50
N TYR A 142 -0.06 -12.10 17.35
CA TYR A 142 0.35 -12.29 18.74
C TYR A 142 -0.74 -13.03 19.56
N LEU A 143 -2.00 -12.61 19.45
CA LEU A 143 -3.13 -13.25 20.13
C LEU A 143 -3.34 -14.70 19.65
N GLU A 144 -3.10 -14.98 18.38
CA GLU A 144 -3.08 -16.33 17.79
C GLU A 144 -1.85 -17.15 18.21
N ARG A 145 -0.95 -16.61 19.05
CA ARG A 145 0.31 -17.24 19.49
C ARG A 145 1.21 -17.67 18.33
N LYS A 146 1.22 -16.91 17.23
CA LYS A 146 2.11 -17.14 16.08
C LYS A 146 3.44 -16.42 16.22
N ILE A 147 3.47 -15.30 16.93
CA ILE A 147 4.66 -14.46 17.14
C ILE A 147 4.79 -14.09 18.62
N SER A 148 5.98 -13.69 19.05
CA SER A 148 6.19 -13.17 20.41
C SER A 148 5.69 -11.73 20.55
N LEU A 149 5.49 -11.28 21.79
CA LEU A 149 5.17 -9.88 22.10
C LEU A 149 6.26 -8.93 21.57
N GLU A 150 7.52 -9.32 21.74
CA GLU A 150 8.68 -8.57 21.25
C GLU A 150 8.63 -8.42 19.73
N THR A 151 8.35 -9.51 18.99
CA THR A 151 8.19 -9.45 17.54
C THR A 151 7.05 -8.51 17.14
N ALA A 152 5.91 -8.57 17.82
CA ALA A 152 4.77 -7.70 17.51
C ALA A 152 5.13 -6.20 17.68
N ILE A 153 5.89 -5.85 18.73
CA ILE A 153 6.31 -4.46 18.98
C ILE A 153 7.42 -4.01 18.01
N ASN A 154 8.39 -4.87 17.74
CA ASN A 154 9.56 -4.51 16.91
C ASN A 154 9.21 -4.33 15.43
N PHE A 155 8.20 -5.04 14.93
CA PHE A 155 7.81 -4.98 13.52
C PHE A 155 6.63 -4.02 13.24
N ALA A 156 6.04 -3.41 14.27
CA ALA A 156 5.03 -2.37 14.11
C ALA A 156 5.60 -1.12 13.42
N ASN A 157 4.80 -0.48 12.56
CA ASN A 157 5.14 0.83 11.98
C ASN A 157 5.01 1.92 13.03
N ASN A 158 4.02 1.80 13.93
CA ASN A 158 3.77 2.71 15.04
C ASN A 158 3.80 1.95 16.38
N LYS A 159 4.94 1.97 17.06
CA LYS A 159 5.13 1.30 18.36
C LYS A 159 4.17 1.78 19.45
N ARG A 160 3.87 3.08 19.47
CA ARG A 160 2.93 3.66 20.45
C ARG A 160 1.53 3.11 20.23
N ARG A 161 1.06 3.06 18.98
CA ARG A 161 -0.24 2.49 18.64
C ARG A 161 -0.31 0.99 18.92
N MET A 162 0.76 0.27 18.63
CA MET A 162 0.88 -1.16 18.97
C MET A 162 0.72 -1.39 20.48
N GLN A 163 1.42 -0.61 21.32
CA GLN A 163 1.29 -0.71 22.78
C GLN A 163 -0.13 -0.45 23.27
N GLN A 164 -0.80 0.58 22.73
CA GLN A 164 -2.21 0.87 23.06
C GLN A 164 -3.14 -0.30 22.71
N LEU A 165 -2.96 -0.90 21.52
CA LEU A 165 -3.77 -2.03 21.08
C LEU A 165 -3.55 -3.29 21.94
N LEU A 166 -2.34 -3.49 22.46
CA LEU A 166 -2.02 -4.61 23.34
C LEU A 166 -2.57 -4.44 24.76
N GLN A 167 -2.73 -3.20 25.24
CA GLN A 167 -3.31 -2.90 26.56
C GLN A 167 -4.85 -2.97 26.57
N ALA A 168 -5.49 -2.83 25.42
CA ALA A 168 -6.94 -2.87 25.28
C ALA A 168 -7.51 -4.31 25.13
N ALA A 169 -6.73 -5.33 25.51
CA ALA A 169 -7.08 -6.75 25.45
C ALA A 169 -7.17 -7.32 26.87
#